data_AF-A3SS49-F1
#
_entry.id   AF-A3SS49-F1
#
_cell.length_a   1.000
_cell.length_b   1.000
_cell.length_c   1.000
_cell.angle_alpha   90.00
_cell.angle_beta   90.00
_cell.angle_gamma   90.00
#
_symmetry.space_group_name_H-M   'P 1'
#
loop_
_entity.id
_entity.type
_entity.pdbx_description
1 polymer ?
#
loop_
_entity_poly.entity_id
_entity_poly.type
_entity_poly.pdbx_seq_one_letter_code
_entity_poly.pdbx_strand_id
1 'polypeptide(L)'
;MTQAQETADQVVLAEGVDEEPVERNRRLFTNKSYLFVAAIATLYALTHMIALNGVSIRDWTGINIPLLPTFPMETWNFRIVHVSGALALGFLLFAARLFPDTERPETRMLSLAGLGLILPALVAGYMALSFAVKINSGTLPQMGGLSTWAAFPGTEIYNQEVTWFGIPLLIATFGAIVLGWFENTHRHRFAASDIVLAICAVVVALYLLPVYSTAARNSVGTSFVLSAWPLPRRRLGDDPRAD
;
A
#
# COMPACT_ATOMS: atom_id res chain seq x y z
N MET A 1 -42.35 45.01 44.37
CA MET A 1 -42.59 43.56 44.31
C MET A 1 -42.58 43.20 42.83
N THR A 2 -41.43 43.24 42.15
CA THR A 2 -40.24 42.36 42.21
C THR A 2 -40.49 41.01 41.55
N GLN A 3 -39.61 40.67 40.60
CA GLN A 3 -39.53 39.49 39.70
C GLN A 3 -40.05 39.81 38.30
N ALA A 4 -39.32 40.52 37.43
CA ALA A 4 -37.92 40.31 37.01
C ALA A 4 -37.68 38.86 36.54
N GLN A 5 -37.77 38.68 35.22
CA GLN A 5 -36.93 37.82 34.39
C GLN A 5 -36.38 36.55 35.05
N GLU A 6 -37.08 35.44 34.89
CA GLU A 6 -36.43 34.13 34.72
C GLU A 6 -36.79 33.61 33.32
N THR A 7 -36.39 34.37 32.29
CA THR A 7 -35.86 33.70 31.10
C THR A 7 -34.53 33.17 31.57
N ALA A 8 -34.52 31.94 32.09
CA ALA A 8 -33.29 31.26 32.42
C ALA A 8 -32.38 31.40 31.21
N ASP A 9 -31.33 32.18 31.41
CA ASP A 9 -30.25 32.42 30.47
C ASP A 9 -29.70 31.04 30.13
N GLN A 10 -30.21 30.47 29.04
CA GLN A 10 -29.67 29.25 28.48
C GLN A 10 -28.34 29.68 27.89
N VAL A 11 -27.33 29.76 28.76
CA VAL A 11 -25.95 30.05 28.40
C VAL A 11 -25.63 29.05 27.29
N VAL A 12 -25.62 29.54 26.05
CA VAL A 12 -25.22 28.76 24.89
C VAL A 12 -23.72 28.52 25.06
N LEU A 13 -23.40 27.45 25.78
CA LEU A 13 -22.07 26.87 25.87
C LEU A 13 -21.80 26.20 24.53
N ALA A 14 -21.45 27.04 23.54
CA ALA A 14 -20.79 26.70 22.30
C ALA A 14 -21.37 25.48 21.56
N GLU A 15 -22.57 25.68 20.98
CA GLU A 15 -23.23 24.71 20.12
C GLU A 15 -22.39 24.45 18.85
N GLY A 16 -22.05 23.19 18.60
CA GLY A 16 -21.20 22.79 17.46
C GLY A 16 -19.68 22.92 17.69
N VAL A 17 -19.20 23.10 18.93
CA VAL A 17 -17.75 23.01 19.23
C VAL A 17 -17.20 21.60 19.06
N ASP A 18 -18.02 20.58 19.35
CA ASP A 18 -17.66 19.17 19.16
C ASP A 18 -17.96 18.66 17.73
N GLU A 19 -18.53 19.49 16.86
CA GLU A 19 -18.77 19.16 15.46
C GLU A 19 -17.50 19.41 14.65
N GLU A 20 -16.71 18.36 14.45
CA GLU A 20 -15.53 18.45 13.59
C GLU A 20 -15.95 18.77 12.14
N PRO A 21 -15.44 19.86 11.54
CA PRO A 21 -15.81 20.23 10.18
C PRO A 21 -15.35 19.15 9.20
N VAL A 22 -16.31 18.54 8.51
CA VAL A 22 -16.02 17.51 7.51
C VAL A 22 -15.23 18.11 6.36
N GLU A 23 -14.13 17.47 5.99
CA GLU A 23 -13.26 17.92 4.91
C GLU A 23 -14.01 17.92 3.57
N ARG A 24 -13.81 18.98 2.79
CA ARG A 24 -14.57 19.24 1.57
C ARG A 24 -14.27 18.24 0.43
N ASN A 25 -13.21 17.45 0.53
CA ASN A 25 -12.88 16.35 -0.38
C ASN A 25 -13.12 14.95 0.23
N ARG A 26 -13.60 14.86 1.48
CA ARG A 26 -13.94 13.58 2.11
C ARG A 26 -15.27 13.05 1.59
N ARG A 27 -15.29 11.76 1.27
CA ARG A 27 -16.51 11.05 0.88
C ARG A 27 -17.38 10.74 2.09
N LEU A 28 -18.68 10.82 1.86
CA LEU A 28 -19.72 10.54 2.85
C LEU A 28 -20.54 9.35 2.35
N PHE A 29 -20.03 8.15 2.64
CA PHE A 29 -20.68 6.92 2.24
C PHE A 29 -21.97 6.67 3.02
N THR A 30 -22.94 6.04 2.37
CA THR A 30 -24.20 5.65 2.99
C THR A 30 -24.44 4.15 2.77
N ASN A 31 -25.27 3.53 3.62
CA ASN A 31 -25.71 2.15 3.45
C ASN A 31 -24.55 1.13 3.37
N LYS A 32 -24.50 0.35 2.28
CA LYS A 32 -23.54 -0.75 2.10
C LYS A 32 -22.10 -0.28 1.86
N SER A 33 -21.91 0.85 1.17
CA SER A 33 -20.56 1.39 0.95
C SER A 33 -19.93 1.87 2.25
N TYR A 34 -20.75 2.41 3.16
CA TYR A 34 -20.31 2.74 4.51
C TYR A 34 -19.86 1.49 5.27
N LEU A 35 -20.67 0.42 5.28
CA LEU A 35 -20.32 -0.83 5.96
C LEU A 35 -19.02 -1.44 5.40
N PHE A 36 -18.85 -1.40 4.08
CA PHE A 36 -17.63 -1.88 3.43
C PHE A 36 -16.38 -1.11 3.88
N VAL A 37 -16.44 0.22 3.87
CA VAL A 37 -15.31 1.07 4.30
C VAL A 37 -15.04 0.92 5.79
N ALA A 38 -16.10 0.86 6.61
CA ALA A 38 -15.98 0.59 8.03
C ALA A 38 -15.28 -0.74 8.28
N ALA A 39 -15.66 -1.81 7.58
CA ALA A 39 -15.02 -3.12 7.71
C ALA A 39 -13.53 -3.09 7.36
N ILE A 40 -13.13 -2.45 6.26
CA ILE A 40 -11.71 -2.34 5.88
C ILE A 40 -10.95 -1.45 6.87
N ALA A 41 -11.54 -0.35 7.34
CA ALA A 41 -10.93 0.51 8.36
C ALA A 41 -10.73 -0.23 9.68
N THR A 42 -11.72 -1.03 10.11
CA THR A 42 -11.60 -1.92 11.26
C THR A 42 -10.50 -2.95 11.03
N LEU A 43 -10.42 -3.59 9.87
CA LEU A 43 -9.35 -4.55 9.56
C LEU A 43 -7.95 -3.89 9.59
N TYR A 44 -7.85 -2.67 9.06
CA TYR A 44 -6.62 -1.88 9.09
C TYR A 44 -6.21 -1.57 10.54
N ALA A 45 -7.13 -1.09 11.38
CA ALA A 45 -6.88 -0.84 12.80
C ALA A 45 -6.52 -2.13 13.56
N LEU A 46 -7.23 -3.23 13.29
CA LEU A 46 -6.92 -4.55 13.86
C LEU A 46 -5.51 -4.99 13.48
N THR A 47 -5.07 -4.75 12.24
CA THR A 47 -3.71 -5.08 11.82
C THR A 47 -2.66 -4.35 12.66
N HIS A 48 -2.92 -3.10 13.07
CA HIS A 48 -2.01 -2.38 13.97
C HIS A 48 -1.97 -3.02 15.35
N MET A 49 -3.15 -3.29 15.92
CA MET A 49 -3.26 -3.87 17.24
C MET A 49 -2.62 -5.26 17.28
N ILE A 50 -2.94 -6.12 16.32
CA ILE A 50 -2.42 -7.50 16.25
C ILE A 50 -0.90 -7.50 16.05
N ALA A 51 -0.39 -6.68 15.13
CA ALA A 51 1.04 -6.62 14.83
C ALA A 51 1.86 -6.09 16.02
N LEU A 52 1.38 -5.03 16.69
CA LEU A 52 2.08 -4.42 17.82
C LEU A 52 1.99 -5.26 19.09
N ASN A 53 0.90 -6.01 19.29
CA ASN A 53 0.71 -6.91 20.44
C ASN A 53 1.24 -8.33 20.20
N GLY A 54 1.81 -8.62 19.02
CA GLY A 54 2.42 -9.91 18.70
C GLY A 54 1.44 -11.09 18.71
N VAL A 55 0.14 -10.86 18.51
CA VAL A 55 -0.88 -11.91 18.58
C VAL A 55 -0.84 -12.72 17.29
N SER A 56 -0.32 -13.94 17.37
CA SER A 56 -0.25 -14.85 16.23
C SER A 56 -1.30 -15.94 16.33
N ILE A 57 -2.13 -16.07 15.28
CA ILE A 57 -3.08 -17.18 15.14
C ILE A 57 -2.33 -18.51 15.21
N ARG A 58 -1.12 -18.58 14.64
CA ARG A 58 -0.26 -19.77 14.70
C ARG A 58 0.18 -20.09 16.13
N ASP A 59 0.56 -19.10 16.92
CA ASP A 59 1.03 -19.33 18.29
C ASP A 59 -0.10 -19.75 19.22
N TRP A 60 -1.33 -19.28 18.95
CA TRP A 60 -2.50 -19.60 19.76
C TRP A 60 -3.23 -20.87 19.34
N THR A 61 -3.22 -21.21 18.04
CA THR A 61 -4.04 -22.32 17.50
C THR A 61 -3.23 -23.43 16.84
N GLY A 62 -1.94 -23.21 16.57
CA GLY A 62 -1.10 -24.13 15.80
C GLY A 62 -1.43 -24.22 14.30
N ILE A 63 -2.46 -23.50 13.82
CA ILE A 63 -2.92 -23.55 12.44
C ILE A 63 -2.12 -22.55 11.60
N ASN A 64 -1.52 -23.04 10.51
CA ASN A 64 -0.85 -22.21 9.52
C ASN A 64 -1.78 -21.99 8.32
N ILE A 65 -2.27 -20.76 8.15
CA ILE A 65 -3.12 -20.39 7.03
C ILE A 65 -2.21 -19.85 5.91
N PRO A 66 -2.15 -20.50 4.74
CA PRO A 66 -1.38 -20.00 3.60
C PRO A 66 -1.84 -18.57 3.26
N LEU A 67 -0.90 -17.70 2.88
CA LEU A 67 -1.13 -16.29 2.51
C LEU A 67 -1.42 -15.32 3.67
N LEU A 68 -1.66 -15.79 4.90
CA LEU A 68 -1.75 -14.88 6.05
C LEU A 68 -0.35 -14.56 6.61
N PRO A 69 -0.09 -13.30 6.99
CA PRO A 69 1.15 -12.96 7.68
C PRO A 69 1.25 -13.70 9.01
N THR A 70 2.44 -14.22 9.30
CA THR A 70 2.75 -14.79 10.60
C THR A 70 3.22 -13.67 11.53
N PHE A 71 2.68 -13.64 12.74
CA PHE A 71 3.09 -12.70 13.77
C PHE A 71 4.05 -13.40 14.75
N PRO A 72 5.05 -12.70 15.31
CA PRO A 72 5.43 -11.30 15.05
C PRO A 72 6.02 -11.10 13.63
N MET A 73 5.53 -10.08 12.92
CA MET A 73 6.05 -9.74 11.59
C MET A 73 7.36 -8.97 11.69
N GLU A 74 8.24 -9.13 10.71
CA GLU A 74 9.40 -8.26 10.57
C GLU A 74 8.94 -6.80 10.31
N THR A 75 9.68 -5.84 10.86
CA THR A 75 9.32 -4.42 10.88
C THR A 75 9.12 -3.78 9.51
N TRP A 76 9.89 -4.15 8.49
CA TRP A 76 9.68 -3.73 7.10
C TRP A 76 8.42 -4.35 6.51
N ASN A 77 8.17 -5.64 6.72
CA ASN A 77 6.94 -6.27 6.25
C ASN A 77 5.70 -5.59 6.86
N PHE A 78 5.74 -5.27 8.15
CA PHE A 78 4.69 -4.48 8.79
C PHE A 78 4.53 -3.10 8.14
N ARG A 79 5.63 -2.36 7.94
CA ARG A 79 5.59 -1.02 7.31
C ARG A 79 5.01 -1.06 5.89
N ILE A 80 5.35 -2.07 5.10
CA ILE A 80 4.83 -2.24 3.73
C ILE A 80 3.32 -2.42 3.76
N VAL A 81 2.82 -3.34 4.60
CA VAL A 81 1.37 -3.58 4.74
C VAL A 81 0.65 -2.35 5.29
N HIS A 82 1.23 -1.69 6.30
CA HIS A 82 0.69 -0.48 6.90
C HIS A 82 0.55 0.67 5.90
N VAL A 83 1.62 1.00 5.17
CA VAL A 83 1.60 2.11 4.19
C VAL A 83 0.68 1.79 3.03
N SER A 84 0.71 0.56 2.52
CA SER A 84 -0.18 0.12 1.45
C SER A 84 -1.66 0.18 1.86
N GLY A 85 -1.98 -0.29 3.07
CA GLY A 85 -3.33 -0.21 3.63
C GLY A 85 -3.80 1.23 3.84
N ALA A 86 -2.91 2.10 4.33
CA ALA A 86 -3.19 3.54 4.51
C ALA A 86 -3.50 4.21 3.16
N LEU A 87 -2.70 3.92 2.13
CA LEU A 87 -2.89 4.45 0.79
C LEU A 87 -4.20 3.97 0.18
N ALA A 88 -4.49 2.67 0.25
CA ALA A 88 -5.72 2.11 -0.29
C ALA A 88 -6.97 2.72 0.37
N LEU A 89 -6.99 2.80 1.71
CA LEU A 89 -8.08 3.47 2.44
C LEU A 89 -8.15 4.97 2.12
N GLY A 90 -7.00 5.64 2.05
CA GLY A 90 -6.92 7.07 1.73
C GLY A 90 -7.55 7.39 0.38
N PHE A 91 -7.19 6.65 -0.68
CA PHE A 91 -7.79 6.81 -2.00
C PHE A 91 -9.30 6.56 -1.99
N LEU A 92 -9.76 5.53 -1.27
CA LEU A 92 -11.19 5.25 -1.18
C LEU A 92 -11.96 6.34 -0.42
N LEU A 93 -11.40 6.89 0.66
CA LEU A 93 -12.07 7.87 1.54
C LEU A 93 -12.03 9.30 1.01
N PHE A 94 -10.95 9.70 0.33
CA PHE A 94 -10.73 11.07 -0.10
C PHE A 94 -10.69 11.19 -1.62
N ALA A 95 -11.43 12.15 -2.15
CA ALA A 95 -11.41 12.46 -3.57
C ALA A 95 -10.19 13.32 -3.91
N ALA A 96 -9.67 13.14 -5.13
CA ALA A 96 -8.59 13.97 -5.69
C ALA A 96 -8.97 15.46 -5.86
N ARG A 97 -10.28 15.77 -5.83
CA ARG A 97 -10.83 17.12 -5.97
C ARG A 97 -11.83 17.42 -4.86
N LEU A 98 -12.05 18.70 -4.61
CA LEU A 98 -13.10 19.17 -3.71
C LEU A 98 -14.48 18.93 -4.35
N PHE A 99 -15.46 18.50 -3.54
CA PHE A 99 -16.83 18.39 -4.02
C PHE A 99 -17.42 19.79 -4.23
N PRO A 100 -18.06 20.05 -5.39
CA PRO A 100 -18.72 21.32 -5.66
C PRO A 100 -19.97 21.46 -4.79
N ASP A 101 -20.34 22.71 -4.47
CA ASP A 101 -21.52 23.00 -3.63
C ASP A 101 -22.84 22.74 -4.38
N THR A 102 -22.77 22.70 -5.72
CA THR A 102 -23.88 22.32 -6.61
C THR A 102 -23.55 21.00 -7.28
N GLU A 103 -24.50 20.07 -7.30
CA GLU A 103 -24.32 18.77 -7.95
C GLU A 103 -24.03 18.93 -9.44
N ARG A 104 -23.02 18.20 -9.91
CA ARG A 104 -22.63 18.12 -11.33
C ARG A 104 -22.92 16.71 -11.85
N PRO A 105 -23.30 16.55 -13.12
CA PRO A 105 -23.58 15.24 -13.69
C PRO A 105 -22.34 14.33 -13.63
N GLU A 106 -22.56 13.04 -13.33
CA GLU A 106 -21.49 12.03 -13.31
C GLU A 106 -20.88 11.86 -14.72
N THR A 107 -19.55 11.77 -14.79
CA THR A 107 -18.85 11.52 -16.06
C THR A 107 -18.73 10.02 -16.33
N ARG A 108 -19.86 9.36 -16.61
CA ARG A 108 -19.94 7.90 -16.71
C ARG A 108 -18.95 7.26 -17.70
N MET A 109 -18.69 7.92 -18.83
CA MET A 109 -17.72 7.43 -19.81
C MET A 109 -16.28 7.48 -19.29
N LEU A 110 -15.92 8.53 -18.54
CA LEU A 110 -14.61 8.61 -17.88
C LEU A 110 -14.50 7.55 -16.78
N SER A 111 -15.54 7.34 -15.98
CA SER A 111 -15.55 6.28 -14.96
C SER A 111 -15.38 4.90 -15.59
N LEU A 112 -16.03 4.64 -16.74
CA LEU A 112 -15.88 3.38 -17.46
C LEU A 112 -14.47 3.23 -18.05
N ALA A 113 -13.88 4.29 -18.61
CA ALA A 113 -12.49 4.29 -19.06
C ALA A 113 -11.52 4.06 -17.89
N GLY A 114 -11.80 4.63 -16.72
CA GLY A 114 -11.07 4.42 -15.47
C GLY A 114 -11.11 2.96 -15.02
N LEU A 115 -12.28 2.30 -15.09
CA LEU A 115 -12.38 0.87 -14.83
C LEU A 115 -11.53 0.02 -15.80
N GLY A 116 -11.29 0.50 -17.02
CA GLY A 116 -10.35 -0.13 -17.96
C GLY A 116 -8.91 -0.18 -17.44
N LEU A 117 -8.49 0.78 -16.61
CA LEU A 117 -7.16 0.80 -15.99
C LEU A 117 -6.97 -0.27 -14.90
N ILE A 118 -8.04 -0.94 -14.48
CA ILE A 118 -7.94 -2.13 -13.62
C ILE A 118 -7.19 -3.24 -14.37
N LEU A 119 -7.37 -3.38 -15.68
CA LEU A 119 -6.72 -4.43 -16.47
C LEU A 119 -5.19 -4.41 -16.35
N PRO A 120 -4.48 -3.30 -16.65
CA PRO A 120 -3.03 -3.25 -16.46
C PRO A 120 -2.60 -3.43 -15.00
N ALA A 121 -3.40 -2.97 -14.02
CA ALA A 121 -3.13 -3.23 -12.60
C ALA A 121 -3.23 -4.73 -12.25
N LEU A 122 -4.21 -5.44 -12.80
CA LEU A 122 -4.37 -6.89 -12.61
C LEU A 122 -3.25 -7.68 -13.28
N VAL A 123 -2.80 -7.26 -14.47
CA VAL A 123 -1.62 -7.87 -15.12
C VAL A 123 -0.39 -7.74 -14.23
N ALA A 124 -0.13 -6.54 -13.69
CA ALA A 124 0.95 -6.34 -12.75
C ALA A 124 0.77 -7.17 -11.46
N GLY A 125 -0.45 -7.25 -10.93
CA GLY A 125 -0.77 -8.08 -9.77
C GLY A 125 -0.52 -9.57 -10.00
N TYR A 126 -0.92 -10.09 -11.16
CA TYR A 126 -0.64 -11.47 -11.57
C TYR A 126 0.87 -11.74 -11.65
N MET A 127 1.64 -10.79 -12.20
CA MET A 127 3.10 -10.92 -12.23
C MET A 127 3.73 -10.88 -10.85
N ALA A 128 3.28 -9.99 -9.97
CA ALA A 128 3.74 -9.94 -8.58
C ALA A 128 3.51 -11.28 -7.86
N LEU A 129 2.32 -11.88 -8.03
CA LEU A 129 2.02 -13.21 -7.50
C LEU A 129 2.91 -14.30 -8.11
N SER A 130 3.15 -14.24 -9.42
CA SER A 130 4.04 -15.17 -10.11
C SER A 130 5.47 -15.09 -9.58
N PHE A 131 5.97 -13.88 -9.28
CA PHE A 131 7.25 -13.68 -8.63
C PHE A 131 7.26 -14.26 -7.21
N ALA A 132 6.19 -14.05 -6.42
CA ALA A 132 6.06 -14.64 -5.10
C ALA A 132 6.15 -16.17 -5.16
N VAL A 133 5.45 -16.81 -6.10
CA VAL A 133 5.52 -18.26 -6.31
C VAL A 133 6.93 -18.71 -6.70
N LYS A 134 7.59 -17.98 -7.62
CA LYS A 134 8.96 -18.28 -8.07
C LYS A 134 10.00 -18.11 -6.95
N ILE A 135 9.81 -17.16 -6.03
CA ILE A 135 10.68 -16.99 -4.88
C ILE A 135 10.55 -18.18 -3.91
N ASN A 136 9.33 -18.70 -3.76
CA ASN A 136 9.02 -19.82 -2.88
C ASN A 136 9.24 -21.21 -3.53
N SER A 137 9.56 -21.29 -4.82
CA SER A 137 9.76 -22.58 -5.52
C SER A 137 11.07 -23.28 -5.16
N GLY A 138 12.02 -22.57 -4.53
CA GLY A 138 13.36 -23.09 -4.21
C GLY A 138 14.30 -23.22 -5.42
N THR A 139 13.88 -22.81 -6.62
CA THR A 139 14.68 -22.92 -7.85
C THR A 139 15.64 -21.74 -8.06
N LEU A 140 15.52 -20.68 -7.27
CA LEU A 140 16.39 -19.51 -7.37
C LEU A 140 17.72 -19.77 -6.64
N PRO A 141 18.84 -19.17 -7.10
CA PRO A 141 20.10 -19.22 -6.37
C PRO A 141 19.92 -18.72 -4.94
N GLN A 142 20.60 -19.36 -3.99
CA GLN A 142 20.58 -18.95 -2.60
C GLN A 142 21.92 -18.32 -2.20
N MET A 143 21.86 -17.27 -1.39
CA MET A 143 23.03 -16.66 -0.74
C MET A 143 22.77 -16.59 0.76
N GLY A 144 23.66 -17.18 1.56
CA GLY A 144 23.50 -17.20 3.02
C GLY A 144 22.25 -17.95 3.51
N GLY A 145 21.78 -18.95 2.77
CA GLY A 145 20.59 -19.74 3.11
C GLY A 145 19.24 -19.09 2.78
N LEU A 146 19.25 -17.92 2.12
CA LEU A 146 18.06 -17.23 1.63
C LEU A 146 18.05 -17.21 0.09
N SER A 147 16.86 -17.33 -0.51
CA SER A 147 16.67 -17.12 -1.95
C SER A 147 17.16 -15.72 -2.36
N THR A 148 17.81 -15.61 -3.50
CA THR A 148 18.32 -14.35 -4.05
C THR A 148 17.48 -13.91 -5.25
N TRP A 149 16.92 -12.71 -5.18
CA TRP A 149 16.22 -12.08 -6.29
C TRP A 149 17.16 -11.21 -7.12
N ALA A 150 17.78 -11.81 -8.15
CA ALA A 150 18.79 -11.16 -8.98
C ALA A 150 18.18 -10.41 -10.18
N ALA A 151 17.44 -9.33 -9.92
CA ALA A 151 16.86 -8.48 -10.96
C ALA A 151 17.83 -7.37 -11.40
N PHE A 152 18.80 -7.72 -12.26
CA PHE A 152 19.74 -6.77 -12.83
C PHE A 152 19.55 -6.64 -14.35
N PRO A 153 19.89 -5.49 -14.96
CA PRO A 153 19.81 -5.31 -16.41
C PRO A 153 20.49 -6.45 -17.17
N GLY A 154 19.78 -7.04 -18.14
CA GLY A 154 20.24 -8.19 -18.92
C GLY A 154 19.78 -9.56 -18.39
N THR A 155 19.10 -9.62 -17.24
CA THR A 155 18.45 -10.85 -16.76
C THR A 155 17.01 -10.96 -17.24
N GLU A 156 16.53 -12.20 -17.43
CA GLU A 156 15.12 -12.45 -17.77
C GLU A 156 14.16 -11.95 -16.69
N ILE A 157 14.56 -12.06 -15.41
CA ILE A 157 13.77 -11.55 -14.28
C ILE A 157 13.59 -10.04 -14.39
N TYR A 158 14.66 -9.29 -14.67
CA TYR A 158 14.59 -7.84 -14.84
C TYR A 158 13.68 -7.44 -16.01
N ASN A 159 13.78 -8.13 -17.15
CA ASN A 159 12.90 -7.86 -18.29
C ASN A 159 11.43 -8.09 -17.93
N GLN A 160 11.13 -9.18 -17.21
CA GLN A 160 9.77 -9.47 -16.75
C GLN A 160 9.26 -8.43 -15.75
N GLU A 161 10.11 -8.01 -14.81
CA GLU A 161 9.78 -6.95 -13.86
C GLU A 161 9.46 -5.63 -14.55
N VAL A 162 10.27 -5.21 -15.52
CA VAL A 162 10.03 -3.93 -16.22
C VAL A 162 8.80 -4.03 -17.12
N THR A 163 8.72 -5.06 -17.96
CA THR A 163 7.72 -5.14 -19.04
C THR A 163 6.33 -5.53 -18.54
N TRP A 164 6.25 -6.47 -17.60
CA TRP A 164 4.96 -7.06 -17.21
C TRP A 164 4.48 -6.62 -15.81
N PHE A 165 5.37 -6.13 -14.96
CA PHE A 165 5.00 -5.55 -13.67
C PHE A 165 5.06 -4.02 -13.70
N GLY A 166 6.23 -3.44 -13.97
CA GLY A 166 6.50 -2.01 -13.89
C GLY A 166 5.68 -1.18 -14.86
N ILE A 167 5.82 -1.40 -16.17
CA ILE A 167 5.12 -0.61 -17.20
C ILE A 167 3.59 -0.66 -17.02
N PRO A 168 2.93 -1.83 -16.88
CA PRO A 168 1.49 -1.88 -16.67
C PRO A 168 1.05 -1.16 -15.39
N LEU A 169 1.79 -1.33 -14.29
CA LEU A 169 1.48 -0.66 -13.02
C LEU A 169 1.62 0.86 -13.12
N LEU A 170 2.63 1.37 -13.83
CA LEU A 170 2.80 2.80 -14.10
C LEU A 170 1.65 3.34 -14.95
N ILE A 171 1.25 2.62 -16.00
CA ILE A 171 0.10 3.00 -16.84
C ILE A 171 -1.17 3.09 -16.00
N ALA A 172 -1.45 2.09 -15.16
CA ALA A 172 -2.61 2.08 -14.28
C ALA A 172 -2.58 3.26 -13.29
N THR A 173 -1.42 3.49 -12.65
CA THR A 173 -1.26 4.51 -11.60
C THR A 173 -1.34 5.92 -12.17
N PHE A 174 -0.52 6.25 -13.18
CA PHE A 174 -0.55 7.58 -13.79
C PHE A 174 -1.87 7.83 -14.53
N GLY A 175 -2.40 6.82 -15.21
CA GLY A 175 -3.70 6.91 -15.85
C GLY A 175 -4.80 7.25 -14.84
N ALA A 176 -4.81 6.60 -13.68
CA ALA A 176 -5.80 6.85 -12.64
C ALA A 176 -5.64 8.22 -11.98
N ILE A 177 -4.40 8.68 -11.74
CA ILE A 177 -4.12 10.04 -11.23
C ILE A 177 -4.70 11.09 -12.19
N VAL A 178 -4.35 10.99 -13.48
CA VAL A 178 -4.83 11.94 -14.49
C VAL A 178 -6.34 11.87 -14.62
N LEU A 179 -6.92 10.67 -14.64
CA LEU A 179 -8.37 10.48 -14.73
C LEU A 179 -9.11 11.06 -13.52
N GLY A 180 -8.55 10.94 -12.32
CA GLY A 180 -9.11 11.50 -11.08
C GLY A 180 -9.23 13.02 -11.09
N TRP A 181 -8.43 13.73 -11.89
CA TRP A 181 -8.57 15.17 -12.08
C TRP A 181 -9.77 15.58 -12.93
N PHE A 182 -10.31 14.67 -13.74
CA PHE A 182 -11.43 14.96 -14.64
C PHE A 182 -12.71 14.23 -14.23
N GLU A 183 -12.61 13.04 -13.63
CA GLU A 183 -13.73 12.21 -13.21
C GLU A 183 -14.61 12.91 -12.16
N ASN A 184 -15.89 13.04 -12.46
CA ASN A 184 -16.89 13.57 -11.55
C ASN A 184 -17.79 12.46 -11.04
N THR A 185 -17.84 12.28 -9.72
CA THR A 185 -18.61 11.25 -9.01
C THR A 185 -19.27 11.88 -7.79
N HIS A 186 -20.48 11.41 -7.44
CA HIS A 186 -21.16 11.88 -6.25
C HIS A 186 -20.40 11.54 -4.95
N ARG A 187 -20.56 12.38 -3.93
CA ARG A 187 -19.86 12.28 -2.64
C ARG A 187 -20.06 10.95 -1.88
N HIS A 188 -21.11 10.20 -2.20
CA HIS A 188 -21.47 8.92 -1.58
C HIS A 188 -20.98 7.68 -2.35
N ARG A 189 -20.22 7.86 -3.45
CA ARG A 189 -19.75 6.79 -4.32
C ARG A 189 -18.23 6.81 -4.48
N PHE A 190 -17.67 5.64 -4.80
CA PHE A 190 -16.27 5.50 -5.18
C PHE A 190 -16.06 5.99 -6.61
N ALA A 191 -15.03 6.81 -6.82
CA ALA A 191 -14.56 7.14 -8.16
C ALA A 191 -13.78 5.94 -8.73
N ALA A 192 -13.86 5.73 -10.04
CA ALA A 192 -13.13 4.65 -10.69
C ALA A 192 -11.61 4.83 -10.56
N SER A 193 -11.11 6.07 -10.67
CA SER A 193 -9.70 6.41 -10.44
C SER A 193 -9.19 5.90 -9.09
N ASP A 194 -9.99 6.09 -8.06
CA ASP A 194 -9.57 5.84 -6.68
C ASP A 194 -9.58 4.36 -6.34
N ILE A 195 -10.50 3.60 -6.93
CA ILE A 195 -10.49 2.13 -6.88
C ILE A 195 -9.21 1.60 -7.54
N VAL A 196 -8.84 2.13 -8.72
CA VAL A 196 -7.62 1.71 -9.42
C VAL A 196 -6.38 2.02 -8.57
N LEU A 197 -6.29 3.22 -7.98
CA LEU A 197 -5.16 3.59 -7.12
C LEU A 197 -5.08 2.72 -5.85
N ALA A 198 -6.21 2.38 -5.25
CA ALA A 198 -6.26 1.45 -4.13
C ALA A 198 -5.76 0.05 -4.53
N ILE A 199 -6.14 -0.45 -5.72
CA ILE A 199 -5.63 -1.72 -6.26
C ILE A 199 -4.12 -1.62 -6.51
N CYS A 200 -3.63 -0.54 -7.13
CA CYS A 200 -2.20 -0.31 -7.36
C CYS A 200 -1.40 -0.35 -6.04
N ALA A 201 -1.91 0.29 -4.97
CA ALA A 201 -1.27 0.27 -3.66
C ALA A 201 -1.13 -1.15 -3.10
N VAL A 202 -2.15 -2.00 -3.28
CA VAL A 202 -2.12 -3.42 -2.89
C VAL A 202 -1.14 -4.22 -3.76
N VAL A 203 -1.17 -4.02 -5.09
CA VAL A 203 -0.26 -4.69 -6.03
C VAL A 203 1.20 -4.39 -5.73
N VAL A 204 1.53 -3.14 -5.36
CA VAL A 204 2.87 -2.77 -4.90
C VAL A 204 3.27 -3.58 -3.67
N ALA A 205 2.39 -3.71 -2.67
CA ALA A 205 2.70 -4.52 -1.48
C ALA A 205 2.90 -6.01 -1.81
N LEU A 206 2.10 -6.57 -2.73
CA LEU A 206 2.25 -7.94 -3.21
C LEU A 206 3.61 -8.20 -3.86
N TYR A 207 4.21 -7.18 -4.49
CA TYR A 207 5.56 -7.26 -5.03
C TYR A 207 6.64 -7.05 -3.96
N LEU A 208 6.49 -6.03 -3.12
CA LEU A 208 7.52 -5.67 -2.14
C LEU A 208 7.70 -6.74 -1.07
N LEU A 209 6.61 -7.36 -0.56
CA LEU A 209 6.69 -8.34 0.52
C LEU A 209 7.58 -9.56 0.18
N PRO A 210 7.37 -10.29 -0.93
CA PRO A 210 8.21 -11.44 -1.28
C PRO A 210 9.63 -11.01 -1.66
N VAL A 211 9.79 -9.92 -2.42
CA VAL A 211 11.09 -9.48 -2.94
C VAL A 211 11.99 -9.00 -1.81
N TYR A 212 11.50 -8.21 -0.87
CA TYR A 212 12.29 -7.76 0.28
C TYR A 212 12.57 -8.86 1.31
N SER A 213 11.82 -9.97 1.27
CA SER A 213 12.14 -11.16 2.06
C SER A 213 13.34 -11.95 1.51
N THR A 214 13.92 -11.57 0.37
CA THR A 214 15.10 -12.23 -0.24
C THR A 214 16.44 -11.66 0.24
N ALA A 215 17.51 -12.44 0.07
CA ALA A 215 18.86 -12.16 0.59
C ALA A 215 19.44 -10.80 0.17
N ALA A 216 19.07 -10.32 -1.03
CA ALA A 216 19.71 -9.17 -1.67
C ALA A 216 19.31 -7.80 -1.09
N ARG A 217 18.28 -7.72 -0.23
CA ARG A 217 17.84 -6.43 0.36
C ARG A 217 17.75 -6.39 1.88
N ASN A 218 17.80 -7.52 2.58
CA ASN A 218 18.00 -7.56 4.04
C ASN A 218 19.45 -7.23 4.47
N SER A 219 20.38 -7.03 3.52
CA SER A 219 21.79 -6.70 3.76
C SER A 219 22.15 -5.24 3.48
N VAL A 220 21.20 -4.35 3.19
CA VAL A 220 21.51 -2.92 3.05
C VAL A 220 21.73 -2.33 4.45
N GLY A 221 22.92 -2.54 4.99
CA GLY A 221 23.35 -2.12 6.33
C GLY A 221 24.18 -3.14 7.11
N THR A 222 24.30 -4.39 6.64
CA THR A 222 25.18 -5.41 7.25
C THR A 222 26.18 -5.94 6.21
N SER A 223 27.39 -6.22 6.66
CA SER A 223 28.58 -6.58 5.85
C SER A 223 28.49 -7.90 5.07
N PHE A 224 27.30 -8.51 4.97
CA PHE A 224 27.10 -9.81 4.31
C PHE A 224 27.53 -9.80 2.83
N VAL A 225 27.35 -8.69 2.12
CA VAL A 225 27.75 -8.55 0.71
C VAL A 225 29.27 -8.45 0.53
N LEU A 226 30.02 -7.90 1.50
CA LEU A 226 31.47 -7.73 1.35
C LEU A 226 32.24 -9.05 1.46
N SER A 227 31.67 -10.06 2.12
CA SER A 227 32.34 -11.36 2.35
C SER A 227 32.10 -12.38 1.22
N ALA A 228 31.05 -12.19 0.42
CA ALA A 228 30.64 -13.13 -0.63
C ALA A 228 31.27 -12.84 -2.00
N TRP A 229 31.92 -11.69 -2.18
CA TRP A 229 32.65 -11.36 -3.40
C TRP A 229 34.16 -11.49 -3.16
N PRO A 230 34.88 -12.35 -3.90
CA PRO A 230 36.33 -12.39 -3.83
C PRO A 230 36.88 -11.17 -4.58
N LEU A 231 36.84 -9.99 -3.95
CA LEU A 231 37.72 -8.91 -4.39
C LEU A 231 39.16 -9.38 -4.13
N PRO A 232 40.07 -9.29 -5.12
CA PRO A 232 41.47 -9.59 -4.89
C PRO A 232 41.96 -8.62 -3.81
N ARG A 233 42.24 -9.12 -2.61
CA ARG A 233 42.92 -8.36 -1.57
C ARG A 233 44.28 -7.98 -2.15
N ARG A 234 44.45 -6.73 -2.59
CA ARG A 234 45.79 -6.16 -2.70
C ARG A 234 46.37 -6.20 -1.29
N ARG A 235 47.35 -7.06 -1.07
CA ARG A 235 48.22 -6.96 0.11
C ARG A 235 48.92 -5.61 0.01
N LEU A 236 48.71 -4.74 1.00
CA LEU A 236 49.62 -3.64 1.26
C LEU A 236 50.98 -4.27 1.60
N GLY A 237 51.90 -4.30 0.62
CA GLY A 237 53.20 -4.94 0.77
C GLY A 237 54.00 -5.10 -0.52
N ASP A 238 53.36 -5.08 -1.69
CA ASP A 238 54.06 -5.25 -2.97
C ASP A 238 54.13 -3.91 -3.74
N ASP A 239 54.91 -2.95 -3.23
CA ASP A 239 55.39 -1.80 -4.02
C ASP A 239 56.90 -1.96 -4.26
N PRO A 240 57.36 -2.24 -5.50
CA PRO A 240 58.77 -2.45 -5.82
C PRO A 240 59.52 -1.13 -6.09
N ARG A 241 59.19 -0.05 -5.37
CA ARG A 241 59.84 1.28 -5.55
C ARG A 241 60.20 1.96 -4.23
N ALA A 242 60.89 1.23 -3.36
CA ALA A 242 61.56 1.80 -2.19
C ALA A 242 63.05 1.43 -2.18
N ASP A 243 63.74 1.88 -3.23
CA ASP A 243 65.20 2.02 -3.31
C ASP A 243 65.50 3.45 -3.76
#